data_AF-A0A1R0Z845-F1
#
_entry.id   AF-A0A1R0Z845-F1
#
_cell.length_a   1.000
_cell.length_b   1.000
_cell.length_c   1.000
_cell.angle_alpha   90.00
_cell.angle_beta   90.00
_cell.angle_gamma   90.00
#
_symmetry.space_group_name_H-M   'P 1'
#
loop_
_entity.id
_entity.type
_entity.pdbx_description
1 polymer ?
#
loop_
_entity_poly.entity_id
_entity_poly.type
_entity_poly.pdbx_seq_one_letter_code
_entity_poly.pdbx_strand_id
1 'polypeptide(L)'
;MDSNPLPKTFVQEHYLNEMNGFGDAKGGKIEGTGKGQLGYTGGRTQKELDDLAGDPSYGGEIRDQGLKEREIGIDLEQQGKLGKIVRDPQGNGGAEFIDTTNNVKWDVKSFVSYPNGHTSPKKGAFTVNNGMKAINKELDKSYNVILDKRDMITEHVEQLKEAIEKAGISDRIIWYP
;
A
#
# COMPACT_ATOMS: atom_id res chain seq x y z
N MET A 1 -52.34 39.72 -4.08
CA MET A 1 -52.48 38.65 -3.09
C MET A 1 -51.91 37.35 -3.65
N ASP A 2 -50.66 36.99 -3.46
CA ASP A 2 -49.40 37.72 -3.39
C ASP A 2 -48.36 36.72 -3.87
N SER A 3 -47.47 37.21 -4.71
CA SER A 3 -46.20 36.60 -5.09
C SER A 3 -45.31 36.42 -3.87
N ASN A 4 -44.67 35.25 -3.69
CA ASN A 4 -43.21 35.21 -3.74
C ASN A 4 -42.64 33.77 -3.82
N PRO A 5 -41.60 33.56 -4.64
CA PRO A 5 -40.91 32.29 -4.81
C PRO A 5 -39.82 32.05 -3.75
N LEU A 6 -39.35 30.80 -3.68
CA LEU A 6 -38.22 30.34 -2.87
C LEU A 6 -36.94 31.18 -3.13
N PRO A 7 -36.23 31.64 -2.08
CA PRO A 7 -34.99 32.38 -2.27
C PRO A 7 -33.80 31.47 -2.59
N LYS A 8 -33.02 31.86 -3.61
CA LYS A 8 -31.62 31.47 -3.82
C LYS A 8 -30.71 32.55 -3.21
N THR A 9 -29.76 32.17 -2.37
CA THR A 9 -28.40 32.77 -2.20
C THR A 9 -27.62 31.82 -1.26
N PHE A 10 -26.44 31.28 -1.61
CA PHE A 10 -25.09 31.85 -1.33
C PHE A 10 -25.02 32.36 0.13
N VAL A 11 -24.19 31.84 1.05
CA VAL A 11 -22.73 32.02 1.15
C VAL A 11 -22.12 31.01 2.15
N GLN A 12 -20.90 30.58 1.83
CA GLN A 12 -19.74 30.24 2.68
C GLN A 12 -19.82 30.41 4.22
N GLU A 13 -19.08 29.53 4.90
CA GLU A 13 -18.53 29.62 6.27
C GLU A 13 -19.34 29.00 7.40
N HIS A 14 -18.90 27.80 7.82
CA HIS A 14 -18.81 27.29 9.20
C HIS A 14 -18.05 25.95 9.03
N TYR A 15 -16.78 25.83 9.38
CA TYR A 15 -16.31 25.60 10.75
C TYR A 15 -14.87 26.12 10.91
N LEU A 16 -14.72 27.16 11.73
CA LEU A 16 -13.47 27.54 12.38
C LEU A 16 -13.78 27.75 13.86
N ASN A 17 -12.83 27.31 14.69
CA ASN A 17 -12.78 27.28 16.16
C ASN A 17 -13.57 26.12 16.76
N GLU A 18 -12.96 25.22 17.54
CA GLU A 18 -12.21 25.40 18.79
C GLU A 18 -11.27 24.16 18.98
N MET A 19 -10.03 24.16 19.51
CA MET A 19 -9.35 24.98 20.50
C MET A 19 -7.82 25.01 20.32
N ASN A 20 -7.24 26.17 20.68
CA ASN A 20 -5.83 26.44 20.99
C ASN A 20 -5.35 25.73 22.26
N GLY A 21 -4.03 25.49 22.41
CA GLY A 21 -3.45 25.34 23.75
C GLY A 21 -2.03 24.79 23.96
N PHE A 22 -1.02 25.45 23.38
CA PHE A 22 0.37 25.61 23.88
C PHE A 22 1.34 24.42 24.05
N GLY A 23 2.50 24.56 23.37
CA GLY A 23 3.77 23.89 23.64
C GLY A 23 4.82 24.28 22.62
N ASP A 24 5.43 25.46 22.79
CA ASP A 24 6.48 26.02 21.93
C ASP A 24 7.67 25.07 21.72
N ALA A 25 7.96 24.72 20.47
CA ALA A 25 9.30 24.31 20.05
C ALA A 25 9.59 24.81 18.63
N LYS A 26 10.60 25.67 18.55
CA LYS A 26 11.10 26.32 17.35
C LYS A 26 11.67 25.31 16.34
N GLY A 27 11.40 25.57 15.06
CA GLY A 27 12.40 25.44 14.01
C GLY A 27 12.24 24.24 13.08
N GLY A 28 11.70 24.50 11.89
CA GLY A 28 11.81 23.59 10.74
C GLY A 28 10.73 23.87 9.71
N LYS A 29 11.03 24.69 8.71
CA LYS A 29 10.20 24.82 7.50
C LYS A 29 10.02 23.43 6.89
N ILE A 30 8.80 22.93 6.85
CA ILE A 30 8.38 21.92 5.88
C ILE A 30 7.65 22.64 4.76
N GLU A 31 8.44 23.16 3.82
CA GLU A 31 7.95 23.49 2.48
C GLU A 31 7.79 22.17 1.73
N GLY A 32 6.54 21.80 1.47
CA GLY A 32 6.16 20.56 0.80
C GLY A 32 4.67 20.54 0.52
N THR A 33 4.17 21.55 -0.20
CA THR A 33 2.80 21.55 -0.73
C THR A 33 2.68 20.53 -1.86
N GLY A 34 2.65 19.26 -1.50
CA GLY A 34 2.08 18.20 -2.31
C GLY A 34 0.60 18.07 -1.95
N LYS A 35 -0.28 18.82 -2.63
CA LYS A 35 -1.70 18.46 -2.71
C LYS A 35 -1.80 17.17 -3.54
N GLY A 36 -1.39 16.05 -2.96
CA GLY A 36 -1.78 14.73 -3.46
C GLY A 36 -3.29 14.64 -3.31
N GLN A 37 -3.98 14.11 -4.33
CA GLN A 37 -5.40 13.77 -4.24
C GLN A 37 -5.70 13.19 -2.85
N LEU A 38 -6.74 13.67 -2.19
CA LEU A 38 -7.31 12.99 -1.02
C LEU A 38 -7.85 11.65 -1.53
N GLY A 39 -6.94 10.69 -1.70
CA GLY A 39 -7.23 9.33 -2.11
C GLY A 39 -8.09 8.66 -1.05
N TYR A 40 -8.84 7.65 -1.47
CA TYR A 40 -9.57 6.80 -0.54
C TYR A 40 -8.62 6.29 0.54
N THR A 41 -8.90 6.62 1.81
CA THR A 41 -8.07 6.20 2.96
C THR A 41 -8.60 4.93 3.62
N GLY A 42 -9.68 4.32 3.11
CA GLY A 42 -10.39 3.27 3.85
C GLY A 42 -11.17 3.79 5.06
N GLY A 43 -11.37 5.11 5.16
CA GLY A 43 -11.91 5.73 6.38
C GLY A 43 -10.90 5.77 7.53
N ARG A 44 -9.62 5.51 7.26
CA ARG A 44 -8.54 5.52 8.25
C ARG A 44 -8.11 6.95 8.60
N THR A 45 -7.71 7.12 9.85
CA THR A 45 -7.04 8.33 10.36
C THR A 45 -5.60 8.44 9.85
N GLN A 46 -5.00 9.63 9.90
CA GLN A 46 -3.60 9.80 9.50
C GLN A 46 -2.66 8.90 10.31
N LYS A 47 -2.91 8.74 11.62
CA LYS A 47 -2.12 7.83 12.45
C LYS A 47 -2.20 6.39 11.95
N GLU A 48 -3.39 5.90 11.59
CA GLU A 48 -3.54 4.54 11.03
C GLU A 48 -2.83 4.39 9.68
N LEU A 49 -2.80 5.46 8.86
CA LEU A 49 -2.04 5.47 7.61
C LEU A 49 -0.52 5.44 7.87
N ASP A 50 -0.06 6.16 8.88
CA ASP A 50 1.34 6.22 9.28
C ASP A 50 1.79 4.88 9.90
N ASP A 51 0.96 4.29 10.76
CA ASP A 51 1.18 2.95 11.34
C ASP A 51 1.27 1.88 10.25
N LEU A 52 0.44 1.97 9.20
CA LEU A 52 0.55 1.08 8.04
C LEU A 52 1.81 1.31 7.22
N ALA A 53 2.38 2.51 7.21
CA ALA A 53 3.55 2.82 6.40
C ALA A 53 4.89 2.61 7.13
N GLY A 54 4.89 2.64 8.46
CA GLY A 54 6.10 2.49 9.27
C GLY A 54 6.63 1.05 9.28
N ASP A 55 7.91 0.85 8.98
CA ASP A 55 8.55 -0.47 9.01
C ASP A 55 9.17 -0.74 10.40
N PRO A 56 8.68 -1.75 11.15
CA PRO A 56 9.23 -2.09 12.47
C PRO A 56 10.70 -2.50 12.43
N SER A 57 11.20 -3.02 11.30
CA SER A 57 12.61 -3.37 11.10
C SER A 57 13.53 -2.15 11.15
N TYR A 58 12.98 -0.96 10.93
CA TYR A 58 13.67 0.33 10.99
C TYR A 58 13.06 1.26 12.05
N GLY A 59 12.57 0.71 13.16
CA GLY A 59 12.06 1.50 14.29
C GLY A 59 10.77 2.26 14.00
N GLY A 60 10.00 1.84 13.00
CA GLY A 60 8.75 2.49 12.59
C GLY A 60 8.95 3.68 11.65
N GLU A 61 10.15 3.88 11.10
CA GLU A 61 10.39 4.90 10.09
C GLU A 61 9.49 4.69 8.85
N ILE A 62 8.88 5.78 8.37
CA ILE A 62 8.12 5.81 7.13
C ILE A 62 9.08 6.12 5.98
N ARG A 63 9.10 5.25 4.97
CA ARG A 63 9.91 5.36 3.76
C ARG A 63 9.04 5.21 2.52
N ASP A 64 9.56 5.59 1.36
CA ASP A 64 8.83 5.49 0.09
C ASP A 64 8.27 4.09 -0.17
N GLN A 65 9.04 3.05 0.17
CA GLN A 65 8.61 1.66 0.07
C GLN A 65 7.40 1.37 0.98
N GLY A 66 7.43 1.83 2.24
CA GLY A 66 6.31 1.67 3.16
C GLY A 66 5.05 2.44 2.75
N LEU A 67 5.22 3.61 2.12
CA LEU A 67 4.09 4.37 1.54
C LEU A 67 3.46 3.61 0.36
N LYS A 68 4.30 3.02 -0.51
CA LYS A 68 3.87 2.19 -1.64
C LYS A 68 3.11 0.95 -1.16
N GLU A 69 3.62 0.26 -0.15
CA GLU A 69 2.97 -0.92 0.43
C GLU A 69 1.61 -0.56 1.05
N ARG A 70 1.55 0.54 1.82
CA ARG A 70 0.30 1.03 2.39
C ARG A 70 -0.75 1.29 1.31
N GLU A 71 -0.37 1.95 0.22
CA GLU A 71 -1.26 2.21 -0.92
C GLU A 71 -1.84 0.91 -1.47
N ILE A 72 -0.98 -0.07 -1.75
CA ILE A 72 -1.39 -1.41 -2.24
C ILE A 72 -2.36 -2.06 -1.26
N GLY A 73 -2.03 -2.05 0.04
CA GLY A 73 -2.86 -2.62 1.09
C GLY A 73 -4.26 -2.00 1.12
N ILE A 74 -4.34 -0.66 1.19
CA ILE A 74 -5.62 0.07 1.27
C ILE A 74 -6.47 -0.13 0.00
N ASP A 75 -5.86 -0.14 -1.18
CA ASP A 75 -6.60 -0.36 -2.42
C ASP A 75 -7.14 -1.80 -2.48
N LEU A 76 -6.40 -2.79 -1.98
CA LEU A 76 -6.90 -4.16 -1.86
C LEU A 76 -8.00 -4.32 -0.80
N GLU A 77 -7.96 -3.54 0.30
CA GLU A 77 -9.09 -3.42 1.23
C GLU A 77 -10.32 -2.83 0.53
N GLN A 78 -10.13 -1.76 -0.25
CA GLN A 78 -11.20 -1.09 -1.00
C GLN A 78 -11.86 -2.05 -1.99
N GLN A 79 -11.06 -2.90 -2.65
CA GLN A 79 -11.53 -3.93 -3.58
C GLN A 79 -12.20 -5.13 -2.88
N GLY A 80 -12.15 -5.19 -1.54
CA GLY A 80 -12.65 -6.33 -0.76
C GLY A 80 -11.82 -7.61 -0.92
N LYS A 81 -10.59 -7.50 -1.44
CA LYS A 81 -9.65 -8.62 -1.58
C LYS A 81 -8.88 -8.89 -0.29
N LEU A 82 -8.71 -7.84 0.53
CA LEU A 82 -8.27 -7.94 1.91
C LEU A 82 -9.40 -7.45 2.82
N GLY A 83 -9.50 -8.03 4.02
CA GLY A 83 -10.24 -7.44 5.12
C GLY A 83 -9.43 -6.32 5.79
N LYS A 84 -9.78 -5.93 7.03
CA LYS A 84 -9.06 -4.84 7.72
C LYS A 84 -7.60 -5.24 7.99
N ILE A 85 -6.63 -4.57 7.38
CA ILE A 85 -5.20 -4.83 7.57
C ILE A 85 -4.57 -3.97 8.66
N VAL A 86 -3.53 -4.50 9.29
CA VAL A 86 -2.57 -3.78 10.15
C VAL A 86 -1.16 -4.15 9.73
N ARG A 87 -0.18 -3.27 9.99
CA ARG A 87 1.25 -3.58 9.82
C ARG A 87 1.63 -4.73 10.76
N ASP A 88 2.35 -5.74 10.27
CA ASP A 88 2.87 -6.79 11.15
C ASP A 88 3.87 -6.15 12.13
N PRO A 89 3.68 -6.23 13.46
CA PRO A 89 4.58 -5.59 14.41
C PRO A 89 5.95 -6.28 14.49
N GLN A 90 6.10 -7.48 13.91
CA GLN A 90 7.36 -8.22 13.93
C GLN A 90 8.41 -7.54 13.04
N GLY A 91 9.40 -6.90 13.67
CA GLY A 91 10.60 -6.44 12.97
C GLY A 91 11.47 -7.61 12.49
N ASN A 92 12.25 -7.37 11.43
CA ASN A 92 13.20 -8.32 10.85
C ASN A 92 12.58 -9.69 10.52
N GLY A 93 11.84 -9.75 9.41
CA GLY A 93 11.27 -10.99 8.87
C GLY A 93 9.80 -11.23 9.20
N GLY A 94 9.10 -10.25 9.77
CA GLY A 94 7.64 -10.17 9.70
C GLY A 94 7.15 -10.06 8.26
N ALA A 95 5.83 -10.24 8.07
CA ALA A 95 5.18 -9.92 6.80
C ALA A 95 4.97 -8.40 6.68
N GLU A 96 4.52 -7.91 5.53
CA GLU A 96 4.10 -6.51 5.45
C GLU A 96 2.80 -6.25 6.23
N PHE A 97 1.81 -7.14 6.13
CA PHE A 97 0.48 -6.93 6.73
C PHE A 97 -0.07 -8.18 7.41
N ILE A 98 -0.97 -7.94 8.36
CA ILE A 98 -1.89 -8.94 8.92
C ILE A 98 -3.31 -8.49 8.59
N ASP A 99 -4.07 -9.32 7.87
CA ASP A 99 -5.51 -9.14 7.73
C ASP A 99 -6.20 -9.61 9.02
N THR A 100 -6.75 -8.67 9.77
CA THR A 100 -7.35 -8.91 11.09
C THR A 100 -8.68 -9.66 11.02
N THR A 101 -9.24 -9.84 9.82
CA THR A 101 -10.53 -10.53 9.61
C THR A 101 -10.37 -12.05 9.63
N ASN A 102 -9.24 -12.55 9.16
CA ASN A 102 -8.92 -13.98 9.01
C ASN A 102 -7.57 -14.35 9.62
N ASN A 103 -6.84 -13.37 10.18
CA ASN A 103 -5.51 -13.50 10.77
C ASN A 103 -4.44 -14.01 9.77
N VAL A 104 -4.65 -13.80 8.46
CA VAL A 104 -3.70 -14.17 7.40
C VAL A 104 -2.64 -13.08 7.27
N LYS A 105 -1.39 -13.51 7.17
CA LYS A 105 -0.24 -12.63 6.93
C LYS A 105 0.02 -12.49 5.43
N TRP A 106 0.27 -11.27 4.98
CA TRP A 106 0.50 -10.91 3.59
C TRP A 106 1.82 -10.17 3.43
N ASP A 107 2.68 -10.67 2.57
CA ASP A 107 3.91 -9.99 2.13
C ASP A 107 3.74 -9.39 0.74
N VAL A 108 4.34 -8.22 0.49
CA VAL A 108 4.25 -7.51 -0.80
C VAL A 108 5.55 -7.70 -1.59
N LYS A 109 5.43 -8.23 -2.81
CA LYS A 109 6.54 -8.30 -3.78
C LYS A 109 6.25 -7.48 -5.02
N SER A 110 7.23 -6.69 -5.43
CA SER A 110 7.25 -5.99 -6.71
C SER A 110 8.42 -6.50 -7.56
N PHE A 111 8.20 -6.62 -8.86
CA PHE A 111 9.27 -6.94 -9.81
C PHE A 111 9.25 -5.96 -10.97
N VAL A 112 10.43 -5.71 -11.54
CA VAL A 112 10.60 -4.81 -12.70
C VAL A 112 11.10 -5.63 -13.88
N SER A 113 10.42 -5.55 -15.02
CA SER A 113 10.82 -6.31 -16.21
C SER A 113 12.20 -5.90 -16.72
N TYR A 114 12.40 -4.60 -16.89
CA TYR A 114 13.62 -4.04 -17.45
C TYR A 114 14.07 -2.80 -16.66
N PRO A 115 14.62 -2.96 -15.44
CA PRO A 115 15.03 -1.84 -14.62
C PRO A 115 16.12 -1.04 -15.35
N ASN A 116 15.90 0.26 -15.52
CA ASN A 116 16.78 1.15 -16.30
C ASN A 116 17.09 0.63 -17.71
N GLY A 117 16.14 -0.09 -18.34
CA GLY A 117 16.30 -0.69 -19.67
C GLY A 117 17.21 -1.92 -19.71
N HIS A 118 17.65 -2.45 -18.55
CA HIS A 118 18.50 -3.63 -18.49
C HIS A 118 17.68 -4.92 -18.64
N THR A 119 18.17 -5.85 -19.46
CA THR A 119 17.58 -7.18 -19.66
C THR A 119 18.28 -8.28 -18.85
N SER A 120 19.43 -7.97 -18.23
CA SER A 120 20.21 -8.95 -17.49
C SER A 120 19.68 -9.12 -16.06
N PRO A 121 19.45 -10.36 -15.59
CA PRO A 121 19.04 -10.62 -14.21
C PRO A 121 20.04 -10.11 -13.17
N LYS A 122 21.34 -10.05 -13.51
CA LYS A 122 22.39 -9.48 -12.65
C LYS A 122 22.18 -7.99 -12.37
N LYS A 123 21.40 -7.31 -13.20
CA LYS A 123 21.03 -5.89 -13.06
C LYS A 123 19.58 -5.71 -12.58
N GLY A 124 18.97 -6.77 -12.05
CA GLY A 124 17.63 -6.73 -11.48
C GLY A 124 16.50 -7.01 -12.47
N ALA A 125 16.78 -7.30 -13.75
CA ALA A 125 15.74 -7.68 -14.70
C ALA A 125 14.98 -8.91 -14.20
N PHE A 126 13.65 -8.88 -14.35
CA PHE A 126 12.79 -9.97 -13.92
C PHE A 126 13.17 -11.27 -14.63
N THR A 127 13.08 -12.36 -13.86
CA THR A 127 12.99 -13.71 -14.39
C THR A 127 12.00 -14.49 -13.55
N VAL A 128 11.33 -15.47 -14.16
CA VAL A 128 10.43 -16.39 -13.44
C VAL A 128 11.14 -17.05 -12.27
N ASN A 129 12.38 -17.51 -12.45
CA ASN A 129 13.15 -18.17 -11.39
C ASN A 129 13.38 -17.25 -10.18
N ASN A 130 13.75 -15.99 -10.39
CA ASN A 130 13.93 -15.04 -9.30
C ASN A 130 12.60 -14.68 -8.63
N GLY A 131 11.53 -14.50 -9.42
CA GLY A 131 10.18 -14.25 -8.92
C GLY A 131 9.67 -15.38 -8.03
N MET A 132 9.71 -16.61 -8.53
CA MET A 132 9.32 -17.81 -7.78
C MET A 132 10.18 -18.02 -6.53
N LYS A 133 11.48 -17.74 -6.59
CA LYS A 133 12.36 -17.80 -5.42
C LYS A 133 11.94 -16.78 -4.34
N ALA A 134 11.61 -15.56 -4.74
CA ALA A 134 11.15 -14.53 -3.82
C ALA A 134 9.78 -14.87 -3.21
N ILE A 135 8.86 -15.41 -4.01
CA ILE A 135 7.54 -15.88 -3.54
C ILE A 135 7.69 -17.01 -2.54
N ASN A 136 8.41 -18.08 -2.91
CA ASN A 136 8.57 -19.27 -2.06
C ASN A 136 9.21 -18.92 -0.72
N LYS A 137 10.15 -17.97 -0.68
CA LYS A 137 10.76 -17.50 0.57
C LYS A 137 9.72 -16.99 1.58
N GLU A 138 8.66 -16.34 1.11
CA GLU A 138 7.59 -15.84 1.99
C GLU A 138 6.56 -16.91 2.30
N LEU A 139 6.25 -17.78 1.32
CA LEU A 139 5.40 -18.95 1.55
C LEU A 139 5.99 -19.90 2.61
N ASP A 140 7.31 -20.07 2.65
CA ASP A 140 8.05 -20.88 3.64
C ASP A 140 7.91 -20.32 5.06
N LYS A 141 7.65 -19.01 5.20
CA LYS A 141 7.29 -18.37 6.47
C LYS A 141 5.80 -18.42 6.77
N SER A 142 5.03 -19.15 5.97
CA SER A 142 3.56 -19.20 6.02
C SER A 142 2.87 -17.86 5.72
N TYR A 143 3.51 -16.96 4.99
CA TYR A 143 2.89 -15.71 4.53
C TYR A 143 2.28 -15.93 3.15
N ASN A 144 1.12 -15.33 2.88
CA ASN A 144 0.60 -15.20 1.52
C ASN A 144 1.25 -13.99 0.83
N VAL A 145 1.14 -13.89 -0.49
CA VAL A 145 1.89 -12.89 -1.26
C VAL A 145 0.97 -12.04 -2.11
N ILE A 146 1.17 -10.72 -2.04
CA ILE A 146 0.60 -9.73 -2.96
C ILE A 146 1.68 -9.41 -4.01
N LEU A 147 1.35 -9.59 -5.29
CA LEU A 147 2.24 -9.32 -6.41
C LEU A 147 1.84 -8.01 -7.11
N ASP A 148 2.65 -6.97 -6.89
CA ASP A 148 2.56 -5.70 -7.61
C ASP A 148 3.23 -5.83 -8.98
N LYS A 149 2.41 -5.79 -10.03
CA LYS A 149 2.84 -5.99 -11.42
C LYS A 149 2.90 -4.70 -12.24
N ARG A 150 2.76 -3.51 -11.63
CA ARG A 150 2.78 -2.22 -12.34
C ARG A 150 4.02 -2.02 -13.22
N ASP A 151 5.16 -2.52 -12.76
CA ASP A 151 6.45 -2.39 -13.44
C ASP A 151 6.83 -3.63 -14.27
N MET A 152 5.86 -4.53 -14.51
CA MET A 152 6.04 -5.73 -15.34
C MET A 152 5.33 -5.61 -16.68
N ILE A 153 5.98 -6.09 -17.74
CA ILE A 153 5.31 -6.28 -19.04
C ILE A 153 4.38 -7.50 -18.96
N THR A 154 3.35 -7.51 -19.80
CA THR A 154 2.34 -8.57 -19.86
C THR A 154 2.97 -9.96 -20.01
N GLU A 155 3.96 -10.13 -20.89
CA GLU A 155 4.60 -11.42 -21.15
C GLU A 155 5.24 -12.00 -19.89
N HIS A 156 5.92 -11.19 -19.09
CA HIS A 156 6.53 -11.62 -17.83
C HIS A 156 5.50 -11.91 -16.75
N VAL A 157 4.39 -11.15 -16.72
CA VAL A 157 3.27 -11.44 -15.82
C VAL A 157 2.66 -12.81 -16.13
N GLU A 158 2.41 -13.10 -17.41
CA GLU A 158 1.83 -14.39 -17.81
C GLU A 158 2.79 -15.56 -17.54
N GLN A 159 4.09 -15.39 -17.80
CA GLN A 159 5.10 -16.40 -17.43
C GLN A 159 5.14 -16.67 -15.92
N LEU A 160 5.00 -15.64 -15.08
CA LEU A 160 4.96 -15.81 -13.63
C LEU A 160 3.67 -16.48 -13.18
N LYS A 161 2.52 -16.12 -13.76
CA LYS A 161 1.22 -16.77 -13.50
C LYS A 161 1.27 -18.26 -13.82
N GLU A 162 1.78 -18.64 -14.99
CA GLU A 162 1.91 -20.04 -15.38
C GLU A 162 2.79 -20.82 -14.38
N ALA A 163 3.89 -20.22 -13.93
CA ALA A 163 4.77 -20.85 -12.94
C ALA A 163 4.09 -21.02 -11.57
N ILE A 164 3.31 -20.02 -11.13
CA ILE A 164 2.53 -20.05 -9.88
C ILE A 164 1.43 -21.12 -9.95
N GLU A 165 0.72 -21.19 -11.07
CA GLU A 165 -0.33 -22.19 -11.30
C GLU A 165 0.25 -23.61 -11.30
N LYS A 166 1.33 -23.82 -12.05
CA LYS A 166 2.03 -25.12 -12.09
C LYS A 166 2.57 -25.56 -10.73
N ALA A 167 2.94 -24.60 -9.87
CA ALA A 167 3.37 -24.87 -8.51
C ALA A 167 2.20 -25.12 -7.54
N GLY A 168 0.94 -24.91 -7.94
CA GLY A 168 -0.24 -25.16 -7.12
C GLY A 168 -0.40 -24.18 -5.95
N ILE A 169 0.15 -22.97 -6.07
CA ILE A 169 0.17 -21.96 -4.99
C ILE A 169 -0.73 -20.74 -5.27
N SER A 170 -1.52 -20.77 -6.35
CA SER A 170 -2.37 -19.65 -6.79
C SER A 170 -3.29 -19.11 -5.69
N ASP A 171 -3.84 -19.97 -4.83
CA ASP A 171 -4.76 -19.59 -3.75
C ASP A 171 -4.10 -18.74 -2.66
N ARG A 172 -2.77 -18.65 -2.66
CA ARG A 172 -1.98 -17.86 -1.72
C ARG A 172 -1.48 -16.55 -2.32
N ILE A 173 -1.93 -16.20 -3.53
CA ILE A 173 -1.45 -15.04 -4.30
C ILE A 173 -2.60 -14.07 -4.58
N ILE A 174 -2.37 -12.78 -4.34
CA ILE A 174 -3.19 -11.69 -4.88
C ILE A 174 -2.38 -10.93 -5.93
N TRP A 175 -2.96 -10.72 -7.11
CA TRP A 175 -2.37 -9.86 -8.14
C TRP A 175 -2.87 -8.43 -8.00
N TYR A 176 -1.95 -7.47 -7.90
CA TYR A 176 -2.21 -6.04 -7.78
C TYR A 176 -1.82 -5.30 -9.07
N PRO A 177 -2.72 -4.51 -9.68
CA PRO A 177 -2.53 -3.88 -10.98
C PRO A 177 -1.51 -2.75 -11.00
#